data_AF-A0AAD4IJW0-F1
#
_entry.id   AF-A0AAD4IJW0-F1
#
_cell.length_a   1.000
_cell.length_b   1.000
_cell.length_c   1.000
_cell.angle_alpha   90.00
_cell.angle_beta   90.00
_cell.angle_gamma   90.00
#
_symmetry.space_group_name_H-M   'P 1'
#
loop_
_entity.id
_entity.type
_entity.pdbx_description
1 polymer ?
#
loop_
_entity_poly.entity_id
_entity_poly.type
_entity_poly.pdbx_seq_one_letter_code
_entity_poly.pdbx_strand_id
1 'polypeptide(L)'
;MQFPLLLTPLLAAFAVAQTASFRVQLSNDAIDAAVQANIPANGLRISIKANFGNLGSPIVANRALIVGAGSGRCNIFSDAAGTRKVATIVAGGNDVNFGAINLDKGVIVCQ
;
A
#
# COMPACT_ATOMS: atom_id res chain seq x y z
N MET A 1 10.35 32.84 55.07
CA MET A 1 10.66 33.29 53.70
C MET A 1 11.04 32.06 52.87
N GLN A 2 10.71 32.08 51.58
CA GLN A 2 11.28 31.27 50.48
C GLN A 2 10.52 30.00 50.00
N PHE A 3 9.73 30.21 48.94
CA PHE A 3 9.37 29.29 47.83
C PHE A 3 10.63 28.77 47.09
N PRO A 4 10.66 27.63 46.35
CA PRO A 4 9.98 27.48 45.02
C PRO A 4 9.34 26.10 44.76
N LEU A 5 8.18 26.02 44.09
CA LEU A 5 7.95 25.88 42.63
C LEU A 5 8.39 24.53 42.01
N LEU A 6 7.35 23.76 41.64
CA LEU A 6 7.13 23.11 40.34
C LEU A 6 8.36 22.71 39.53
N LEU A 7 8.44 21.43 39.14
CA LEU A 7 8.76 21.06 37.76
C LEU A 7 8.37 19.61 37.47
N THR A 8 7.23 19.43 36.82
CA THR A 8 6.85 18.22 36.08
C THR A 8 7.64 18.17 34.76
N PRO A 9 8.39 17.12 34.44
CA PRO A 9 8.84 16.91 33.08
C PRO A 9 7.70 16.25 32.29
N LEU A 10 6.99 17.06 31.51
CA LEU A 10 6.11 16.58 30.45
C LEU A 10 7.02 16.01 29.35
N LEU A 11 7.30 14.70 29.40
CA LEU A 11 7.97 14.02 28.29
C LEU A 11 7.05 14.10 27.06
N ALA A 12 7.46 14.89 26.07
CA ALA A 12 6.88 14.87 24.74
C ALA A 12 7.12 13.48 24.13
N ALA A 13 6.09 12.65 24.09
CA ALA A 13 6.08 11.44 23.29
C ALA A 13 6.05 11.85 21.81
N PHE A 14 7.21 11.87 21.17
CA PHE A 14 7.27 11.78 19.71
C PHE A 14 6.78 10.40 19.33
N ALA A 15 5.47 10.28 19.09
CA ALA A 15 4.92 9.17 18.36
C ALA A 15 5.51 9.23 16.94
N VAL A 16 6.64 8.55 16.74
CA VAL A 16 7.01 8.07 15.42
C VAL A 16 5.86 7.15 15.04
N ALA A 17 4.93 7.65 14.24
CA ALA A 17 4.04 6.78 13.49
C ALA A 17 4.98 5.90 12.66
N GLN A 18 5.25 4.69 13.15
CA GLN A 18 5.79 3.62 12.31
C GLN A 18 4.83 3.56 11.15
N THR A 19 5.23 4.11 10.01
CA THR A 19 4.42 4.08 8.82
C THR A 19 4.41 2.62 8.42
N ALA A 20 3.40 1.87 8.90
CA ALA A 20 3.24 0.47 8.57
C ALA A 20 3.28 0.37 7.05
N SER A 21 4.10 -0.53 6.51
CA SER A 21 4.16 -0.76 5.07
C SER A 21 3.63 -2.16 4.78
N PHE A 22 2.77 -2.28 3.79
CA PHE A 22 2.29 -3.58 3.31
C PHE A 22 3.16 -4.06 2.15
N ARG A 23 3.58 -5.31 2.21
CA ARG A 23 4.17 -5.99 1.06
C ARG A 23 3.04 -6.40 0.13
N VAL A 24 2.82 -5.65 -0.95
CA VAL A 24 1.77 -5.93 -1.92
C VAL A 24 2.37 -6.71 -3.09
N GLN A 25 1.69 -7.77 -3.51
CA GLN A 25 1.97 -8.51 -4.73
C GLN A 25 0.96 -8.16 -5.81
N LEU A 26 1.44 -7.88 -7.02
CA LEU A 26 0.65 -7.89 -8.25
C LEU A 26 1.10 -9.06 -9.13
N SER A 27 0.14 -9.75 -9.72
CA SER A 27 0.39 -10.94 -10.55
C SER A 27 -0.30 -10.81 -11.91
N ASN A 28 0.39 -11.32 -12.93
CA ASN A 28 -0.10 -11.51 -14.28
C ASN A 28 0.01 -12.99 -14.65
N ASP A 29 -1.11 -13.68 -14.53
CA ASP A 29 -1.19 -15.13 -14.71
C ASP A 29 -1.07 -15.55 -16.18
N ALA A 30 -1.31 -14.63 -17.12
CA ALA A 30 -1.14 -14.91 -18.54
C ALA A 30 0.33 -15.17 -18.92
N ILE A 31 1.26 -14.66 -18.12
CA ILE A 31 2.72 -14.78 -18.33
C ILE A 31 3.43 -15.37 -17.11
N ASP A 32 2.69 -15.93 -16.15
CA ASP A 32 3.21 -16.46 -14.89
C ASP A 32 4.21 -15.52 -14.18
N ALA A 33 3.87 -14.23 -14.12
CA ALA A 33 4.72 -13.20 -13.51
C ALA A 33 4.09 -12.66 -12.23
N ALA A 34 4.89 -12.46 -11.19
CA ALA A 34 4.48 -11.80 -9.96
C ALA A 34 5.57 -10.85 -9.47
N VAL A 35 5.18 -9.64 -9.07
CA VAL A 35 6.09 -8.65 -8.49
C VAL A 35 5.54 -8.18 -7.16
N GLN A 36 6.41 -8.12 -6.17
CA GLN A 36 6.10 -7.63 -4.84
C GLN A 36 6.80 -6.30 -4.60
N ALA A 37 6.10 -5.37 -3.94
CA ALA A 37 6.67 -4.11 -3.50
C ALA A 37 6.15 -3.75 -2.10
N ASN A 38 6.98 -3.03 -1.34
CA ASN A 38 6.57 -2.50 -0.04
C ASN A 38 5.90 -1.14 -0.26
N ILE A 39 4.61 -1.05 0.08
CA ILE A 39 3.78 0.13 -0.10
C ILE A 39 3.46 0.71 1.29
N PRO A 40 3.75 2.00 1.55
CA PRO A 40 3.41 2.63 2.82
C PRO A 40 1.88 2.69 3.02
N ALA A 41 1.42 2.34 4.22
CA ALA A 41 0.01 2.36 4.65
C ALA A 41 -0.35 3.69 5.32
N ASN A 42 -0.01 4.80 4.68
CA ASN A 42 -0.30 6.16 5.15
C ASN A 42 -1.39 6.86 4.31
N GLY A 43 -2.10 6.11 3.46
CA GLY A 43 -3.13 6.64 2.57
C GLY A 43 -2.60 7.43 1.37
N LEU A 44 -1.29 7.45 1.13
CA LEU A 44 -0.73 8.10 -0.06
C LEU A 44 -1.03 7.29 -1.33
N ARG A 45 -1.12 8.01 -2.44
CA ARG A 45 -1.20 7.41 -3.78
C ARG A 45 0.19 7.05 -4.25
N ILE A 46 0.43 5.75 -4.43
CA ILE A 46 1.71 5.22 -4.87
C ILE A 46 1.58 4.73 -6.31
N SER A 47 2.49 5.16 -7.19
CA SER A 47 2.46 4.78 -8.60
C SER A 47 2.71 3.27 -8.76
N ILE A 48 1.82 2.59 -9.47
CA ILE A 48 2.00 1.17 -9.78
C ILE A 48 3.19 1.00 -10.74
N LYS A 49 3.34 1.91 -11.71
CA LYS A 49 4.47 1.85 -12.66
C LYS A 49 5.84 1.95 -12.02
N ALA A 50 6.01 2.85 -11.07
CA ALA A 50 7.28 3.01 -10.38
C ALA A 50 7.66 1.80 -9.50
N ASN A 51 6.68 1.06 -8.98
CA ASN A 51 6.90 0.00 -8.00
C ASN A 51 6.78 -1.42 -8.57
N PHE A 52 6.02 -1.58 -9.66
CA PHE A 52 5.68 -2.87 -10.26
C PHE A 52 6.04 -2.95 -11.76
N GLY A 53 6.91 -2.07 -12.25
CA GLY A 53 7.34 -2.04 -13.66
C GLY A 53 7.95 -3.36 -14.17
N ASN A 54 8.44 -4.21 -13.28
CA ASN A 54 8.97 -5.53 -13.62
C ASN A 54 7.90 -6.55 -14.06
N LEU A 55 6.59 -6.23 -13.93
CA LEU A 55 5.51 -7.07 -14.48
C LEU A 55 5.45 -7.02 -16.01
N GLY A 56 6.01 -5.97 -16.63
CA GLY A 56 5.99 -5.79 -18.07
C GLY A 56 5.70 -4.37 -18.51
N SER A 57 5.75 -4.14 -19.82
CA SER A 57 5.40 -2.86 -20.45
C SER A 57 4.48 -3.14 -21.65
N PRO A 58 3.15 -2.92 -21.54
CA PRO A 58 2.43 -2.28 -20.43
C PRO A 58 2.33 -3.16 -19.17
N ILE A 59 2.10 -2.52 -18.02
CA ILE A 59 1.84 -3.24 -16.76
C ILE A 59 0.41 -3.74 -16.77
N VAL A 60 0.26 -5.04 -17.03
CA VAL A 60 -1.02 -5.73 -16.93
C VAL A 60 -0.96 -6.65 -15.72
N ALA A 61 -1.99 -6.60 -14.87
CA ALA A 61 -2.15 -7.53 -13.76
C ALA A 61 -3.61 -8.01 -13.71
N ASN A 62 -3.83 -9.19 -13.15
CA ASN A 62 -5.16 -9.76 -12.97
C ASN A 62 -5.43 -10.20 -11.52
N ARG A 63 -4.37 -10.36 -10.72
CA ARG A 63 -4.45 -10.73 -9.31
C ARG A 63 -3.60 -9.82 -8.45
N ALA A 64 -4.07 -9.59 -7.23
CA ALA A 64 -3.31 -8.87 -6.21
C ALA A 64 -3.55 -9.45 -4.82
N LEU A 65 -2.54 -9.34 -3.95
CA LEU A 65 -2.62 -9.81 -2.57
C LEU A 65 -1.68 -8.98 -1.67
N ILE A 66 -2.00 -8.88 -0.39
CA ILE A 66 -1.06 -8.37 0.62
C ILE A 66 -0.33 -9.55 1.25
N VAL A 67 0.96 -9.67 0.98
CA VAL A 67 1.82 -10.73 1.50
C VAL A 67 2.18 -10.42 2.95
N GLY A 68 1.47 -11.03 3.88
CA GLY A 68 1.76 -10.95 5.31
C GLY A 68 0.50 -10.98 6.17
N ALA A 69 0.70 -11.33 7.44
CA ALA A 69 -0.32 -11.19 8.47
C ALA A 69 -0.32 -9.75 8.99
N GLY A 70 -1.50 -9.16 9.15
CA GLY A 70 -1.66 -7.80 9.65
C GLY A 70 -3.09 -7.31 9.50
N SER A 71 -3.34 -6.09 9.97
CA SER A 71 -4.58 -5.36 9.74
C SER A 71 -4.32 -4.22 8.77
N GLY A 72 -5.24 -4.04 7.82
CA GLY A 72 -5.19 -2.98 6.83
C GLY A 72 -5.70 -3.43 5.47
N ARG A 73 -5.75 -2.48 4.54
CA ARG A 73 -6.26 -2.70 3.18
C ARG A 73 -5.53 -1.81 2.18
N CYS A 74 -5.45 -2.29 0.95
CA CYS A 74 -5.01 -1.48 -0.17
C CYS A 74 -6.09 -1.44 -1.26
N ASN A 75 -6.33 -0.25 -1.79
CA ASN A 75 -7.18 -0.04 -2.95
C ASN A 75 -6.31 0.17 -4.18
N ILE A 76 -6.61 -0.55 -5.25
CA ILE A 76 -5.93 -0.47 -6.53
C ILE A 76 -6.82 0.34 -7.48
N PHE A 77 -6.23 1.31 -8.19
CA PHE A 77 -6.90 2.16 -9.15
C PHE A 77 -6.18 2.07 -10.50
N SER A 78 -6.94 2.10 -11.59
CA SER A 78 -6.39 2.05 -12.96
C SER A 78 -5.92 3.40 -13.49
N ASP A 79 -6.22 4.49 -12.78
CA ASP A 79 -5.86 5.87 -13.13
C ASP A 79 -5.10 6.56 -11.99
N ALA A 80 -4.31 7.58 -12.35
CA ALA A 80 -3.46 8.30 -11.41
C ALA A 80 -4.25 9.19 -10.43
N ALA A 81 -5.48 9.58 -10.78
CA ALA A 81 -6.33 10.38 -9.91
C ALA A 81 -6.98 9.54 -8.80
N GLY A 82 -6.96 8.20 -8.91
CA GLY A 82 -7.56 7.30 -7.95
C GLY A 82 -9.08 7.30 -8.01
N THR A 83 -9.66 7.44 -9.21
CA THR A 83 -11.12 7.54 -9.41
C THR A 83 -11.74 6.23 -9.86
N ARG A 84 -11.03 5.43 -10.65
CA ARG A 84 -11.47 4.15 -11.21
C ARG A 84 -10.87 3.00 -10.41
N LYS A 85 -11.55 2.69 -9.29
CA LYS A 85 -11.16 1.58 -8.42
C LYS A 85 -11.32 0.24 -9.16
N VAL A 86 -10.27 -0.55 -9.14
CA VAL A 86 -10.18 -1.88 -9.75
C VAL A 86 -10.45 -2.96 -8.71
N ALA A 87 -9.77 -2.89 -7.57
CA ALA A 87 -9.85 -3.89 -6.52
C ALA A 87 -9.55 -3.30 -5.15
N THR A 88 -9.98 -4.01 -4.11
CA THR A 88 -9.59 -3.78 -2.72
C THR A 88 -9.02 -5.09 -2.17
N ILE A 89 -7.79 -5.08 -1.70
CA ILE A 89 -7.11 -6.21 -1.05
C ILE A 89 -6.97 -5.93 0.45
N VAL A 90 -7.06 -6.97 1.27
CA VAL A 90 -7.03 -6.87 2.74
C VAL A 90 -5.85 -7.68 3.28
N ALA A 91 -5.16 -7.15 4.28
CA ALA A 91 -4.05 -7.85 4.92
C ALA A 91 -4.54 -9.11 5.65
N GLY A 92 -3.80 -10.22 5.52
CA GLY A 92 -4.23 -11.53 6.01
C GLY A 92 -5.41 -12.16 5.25
N GLY A 93 -5.89 -11.54 4.17
CA GLY A 93 -6.93 -12.09 3.30
C GLY A 93 -6.38 -12.96 2.16
N ASN A 94 -7.31 -13.53 1.40
CA ASN A 94 -6.99 -14.24 0.15
C ASN A 94 -6.61 -13.28 -0.97
N ASP A 95 -6.01 -13.81 -2.04
CA ASP A 95 -5.78 -13.04 -3.24
C ASP A 95 -7.09 -12.62 -3.92
N VAL A 96 -7.06 -11.44 -4.53
CA VAL A 96 -8.20 -10.85 -5.22
C VAL A 96 -7.92 -10.88 -6.71
N ASN A 97 -8.77 -11.58 -7.45
CA ASN A 97 -8.79 -11.57 -8.90
C ASN A 97 -9.77 -10.50 -9.39
N PHE A 98 -9.29 -9.60 -10.26
CA PHE A 98 -10.05 -8.49 -10.83
C PHE A 98 -10.05 -8.49 -12.37
N GLY A 99 -9.61 -9.59 -12.99
CA GLY A 99 -9.45 -9.68 -14.44
C GLY A 99 -8.25 -8.88 -14.95
N ALA A 100 -7.77 -9.22 -16.15
CA ALA A 100 -6.60 -8.58 -16.74
C ALA A 100 -6.87 -7.10 -17.03
N ILE A 101 -6.18 -6.22 -16.30
CA ILE A 101 -6.35 -4.76 -16.39
C ILE A 101 -4.98 -4.11 -16.56
N ASN A 102 -4.93 -3.10 -17.43
CA ASN A 102 -3.76 -2.24 -17.60
C ASN A 102 -3.68 -1.24 -16.42
N LEU A 103 -2.59 -1.29 -15.68
CA LEU A 103 -2.28 -0.48 -14.51
C LEU A 103 -1.06 0.44 -14.74
N ASP A 104 -0.63 0.66 -15.98
CA ASP A 104 0.55 1.50 -16.31
C ASP A 104 0.42 2.94 -15.80
N LYS A 105 -0.81 3.46 -15.71
CA LYS A 105 -1.11 4.77 -15.10
C LYS A 105 -1.80 4.66 -13.74
N GLY A 106 -1.89 3.45 -13.20
CA GLY A 106 -2.61 3.17 -11.97
C GLY A 106 -1.85 3.58 -10.71
N VAL A 107 -2.59 3.72 -9.62
CA VAL A 107 -2.05 3.96 -8.28
C VAL A 107 -2.62 2.96 -7.29
N ILE A 108 -1.84 2.69 -6.25
CA ILE A 108 -2.27 1.92 -5.09
C ILE A 108 -2.27 2.82 -3.86
N VAL A 109 -3.30 2.67 -3.02
CA VAL A 109 -3.47 3.42 -1.77
C VAL A 109 -3.70 2.44 -0.64
N CYS A 110 -2.81 2.42 0.34
CA CYS A 110 -2.85 1.51 1.48
C CYS A 110 -3.14 2.24 2.80
N GLN A 111 -3.91 1.61 3.70
CA GLN A 111 -4.31 2.12 5.01
C GLN A 111 -4.43 0.99 6.04
#